data_AF-A0A937I1D8-F1
#
_entry.id   AF-A0A937I1D8-F1
#
_cell.length_a   1.000
_cell.length_b   1.000
_cell.length_c   1.000
_cell.angle_alpha   90.00
_cell.angle_beta   90.00
_cell.angle_gamma   90.00
#
_symmetry.space_group_name_H-M   'P 1'
#
loop_
_entity.id
_entity.type
_entity.pdbx_description
1 polymer ?
#
loop_
_entity_poly.entity_id
_entity_poly.type
_entity_poly.pdbx_seq_one_letter_code
_entity_poly.pdbx_strand_id
1 'polypeptide(L)'
;MTSTPGTVLITGTTSGVGLNAANALALRGWQVITANRSPQRAAAAADELGIPKERLQHVLMDLGDLDSVRRAVDALPDRLDAVVCNAAVYKPKLKQPERSPQGYEISMATNHLGHFLLVQQLLGRLQNSSHPSKRVVILGTVTANSKELGGKIPIPAPADLGDLSGFEAGFKDPIAMASGKAFKPGKAYKDSKLCNMITTQELHQRLHQETGITFSSLYPGCVADSPLFRNTPKAFQTIFPWFQKNITGGYVTQALAGDRVAQVVADPDFAESGVHWSWGNRQKKDGQQFSQELSEKATDPETASRVWSLSKRLVGLG
;
A
#
# COMPACT_ATOMS: atom_id res chain seq x y z
N MET A 1 1.66 16.42 -21.67
CA MET A 1 0.98 17.45 -20.87
C MET A 1 0.84 16.90 -19.45
N THR A 2 1.42 17.56 -18.45
CA THR A 2 1.26 17.16 -17.04
C THR A 2 -0.20 17.36 -16.64
N SER A 3 -0.80 16.44 -15.86
CA SER A 3 -2.17 16.62 -15.39
C SER A 3 -2.29 17.89 -14.56
N THR A 4 -3.50 18.48 -14.52
CA THR A 4 -3.82 19.51 -13.53
C THR A 4 -3.56 18.96 -12.11
N PRO A 5 -2.98 19.74 -11.19
CA PRO A 5 -2.79 19.28 -9.82
C PRO A 5 -4.13 19.22 -9.06
N GLY A 6 -4.26 18.23 -8.18
CA GLY A 6 -5.43 18.03 -7.32
C GLY A 6 -5.05 17.87 -5.85
N THR A 7 -5.95 17.26 -5.08
CA THR A 7 -5.75 16.89 -3.67
C THR A 7 -5.59 15.37 -3.55
N VAL A 8 -4.49 14.94 -2.95
CA VAL A 8 -4.15 13.54 -2.74
C VAL A 8 -3.94 13.22 -1.27
N LEU A 9 -4.55 12.13 -0.79
CA LEU A 9 -4.25 11.58 0.53
C LEU A 9 -3.18 10.49 0.41
N ILE A 10 -2.11 10.55 1.20
CA ILE A 10 -1.05 9.55 1.25
C ILE A 10 -0.92 9.03 2.69
N THR A 11 -1.00 7.72 2.86
CA THR A 11 -0.75 7.07 4.17
C THR A 11 0.74 6.80 4.37
N GLY A 12 1.26 7.03 5.58
CA GLY A 12 2.62 6.63 5.96
C GLY A 12 3.73 7.47 5.30
N THR A 13 3.70 8.78 5.53
CA THR A 13 4.63 9.77 4.96
C THR A 13 5.69 10.25 5.94
N THR A 14 5.90 9.58 7.08
CA THR A 14 6.94 9.98 8.05
C THR A 14 8.36 9.58 7.63
N SER A 15 8.52 8.83 6.54
CA SER A 15 9.80 8.31 6.02
C SER A 15 9.59 7.58 4.69
N GLY A 16 10.68 7.21 4.00
CA GLY A 16 10.60 6.21 2.93
C GLY A 16 9.88 6.71 1.69
N VAL A 17 9.23 5.78 0.99
CA VAL A 17 8.49 6.03 -0.25
C VAL A 17 7.39 7.07 -0.07
N GLY A 18 6.59 6.96 0.99
CA GLY A 18 5.47 7.89 1.22
C GLY A 18 5.90 9.34 1.42
N LEU A 19 7.01 9.57 2.15
CA LEU A 19 7.56 10.92 2.34
C LEU A 19 8.06 11.51 1.00
N ASN A 20 8.79 10.72 0.23
CA ASN A 20 9.33 11.16 -1.05
C ASN A 20 8.23 11.33 -2.12
N ALA A 21 7.16 10.53 -2.05
CA ALA A 21 5.97 10.71 -2.87
C ALA A 21 5.25 12.01 -2.53
N ALA A 22 5.11 12.34 -1.23
CA ALA A 22 4.56 13.61 -0.79
C ALA A 22 5.37 14.80 -1.32
N ASN A 23 6.71 14.72 -1.26
CA ASN A 23 7.61 15.72 -1.84
C ASN A 23 7.39 15.87 -3.35
N ALA A 24 7.45 14.75 -4.10
CA ALA A 24 7.31 14.76 -5.55
C ALA A 24 5.94 15.31 -6.02
N LEU A 25 4.85 14.96 -5.33
CA LEU A 25 3.51 15.48 -5.64
C LEU A 25 3.36 16.96 -5.27
N ALA A 26 3.90 17.39 -4.13
CA ALA A 26 3.90 18.80 -3.73
C ALA A 26 4.68 19.68 -4.72
N LEU A 27 5.84 19.21 -5.21
CA LEU A 27 6.62 19.87 -6.27
C LEU A 27 5.88 19.94 -7.61
N ARG A 28 5.00 18.97 -7.87
CA ARG A 28 4.06 18.98 -9.01
C ARG A 28 2.81 19.84 -8.76
N GLY A 29 2.74 20.55 -7.64
CA GLY A 29 1.66 21.49 -7.30
C GLY A 29 0.43 20.85 -6.63
N TRP A 30 0.46 19.57 -6.29
CA TRP A 30 -0.64 18.90 -5.60
C TRP A 30 -0.78 19.38 -4.15
N GLN A 31 -2.00 19.38 -3.64
CA GLN A 31 -2.25 19.42 -2.21
C GLN A 31 -2.14 18.01 -1.63
N VAL A 32 -1.26 17.81 -0.65
CA VAL A 32 -0.97 16.49 -0.10
C VAL A 32 -1.45 16.40 1.35
N ILE A 33 -2.48 15.58 1.55
CA ILE A 33 -2.92 15.20 2.89
C ILE A 33 -2.07 14.02 3.35
N THR A 34 -1.30 14.22 4.41
CA THR A 34 -0.44 13.18 4.97
C THR A 34 -1.12 12.50 6.17
N ALA A 35 -1.50 11.24 6.02
CA ALA A 35 -2.20 10.47 7.05
C ALA A 35 -1.22 9.57 7.82
N ASN A 36 -1.02 9.86 9.12
CA ASN A 36 0.01 9.22 9.94
C ASN A 36 -0.39 9.08 11.41
N ARG A 37 0.18 8.10 12.11
CA ARG A 37 0.05 7.94 13.58
C ARG A 37 0.62 9.11 14.39
N SER A 38 1.54 9.87 13.80
CA SER A 38 2.13 11.05 14.42
C SER A 38 2.23 12.16 13.37
N PRO A 39 1.26 13.08 13.32
CA PRO A 39 1.30 14.26 12.46
C PRO A 39 2.56 15.10 12.68
N GLN A 40 3.05 15.19 13.93
CA GLN A 40 4.24 15.96 14.29
C GLN A 40 5.50 15.38 13.64
N ARG A 41 5.65 14.05 13.63
CA ARG A 41 6.75 13.39 12.93
C ARG A 41 6.65 13.53 11.41
N ALA A 42 5.44 13.56 10.87
CA ALA A 42 5.24 13.81 9.44
C ALA A 42 5.65 15.24 9.06
N ALA A 43 5.27 16.23 9.87
CA ALA A 43 5.67 17.63 9.70
C ALA A 43 7.20 17.79 9.80
N ALA A 44 7.84 17.24 10.83
CA ALA A 44 9.29 17.31 10.98
C ALA A 44 10.04 16.69 9.79
N ALA A 45 9.61 15.51 9.32
CA ALA A 45 10.23 14.86 8.17
C ALA A 45 10.00 15.63 6.85
N ALA A 46 8.85 16.30 6.70
CA ALA A 46 8.58 17.17 5.56
C ALA A 46 9.44 18.44 5.60
N ASP A 47 9.62 19.04 6.78
CA ASP A 47 10.48 20.21 7.00
C ASP A 47 11.95 19.89 6.67
N GLU A 48 12.44 18.70 7.05
CA GLU A 48 13.79 18.22 6.71
C GLU A 48 14.02 18.12 5.19
N LEU A 49 12.97 17.83 4.41
CA LEU A 49 13.03 17.78 2.94
C LEU A 49 12.68 19.13 2.27
N GLY A 50 12.34 20.15 3.04
CA GLY A 50 11.96 21.46 2.51
C GLY A 50 10.64 21.45 1.72
N ILE A 51 9.72 20.53 2.03
CA ILE A 51 8.42 20.47 1.35
C ILE A 51 7.59 21.70 1.78
N PRO A 52 7.00 22.48 0.85
CA PRO A 52 6.24 23.67 1.20
C PRO A 52 5.05 23.35 2.11
N LYS A 53 4.97 23.99 3.29
CA LYS A 53 3.97 23.70 4.33
C LYS A 53 2.55 23.95 3.85
N GLU A 54 2.35 24.96 3.01
CA GLU A 54 1.08 25.31 2.38
C GLU A 54 0.57 24.27 1.37
N ARG A 55 1.42 23.29 1.01
CA ARG A 55 1.06 22.12 0.19
C ARG A 55 0.67 20.91 1.03
N LEU A 56 0.78 20.98 2.36
CA LEU A 56 0.63 19.84 3.25
C LEU A 56 -0.49 20.04 4.26
N GLN A 57 -1.30 19.01 4.44
CA GLN A 57 -2.24 18.90 5.55
C GLN A 57 -1.95 17.62 6.33
N HIS A 58 -1.52 17.73 7.58
CA HIS A 58 -1.19 16.58 8.41
C HIS A 58 -2.42 16.07 9.20
N VAL A 59 -2.75 14.80 9.04
CA VAL A 59 -3.91 14.15 9.67
C VAL A 59 -3.47 12.99 10.55
N LEU A 60 -4.01 12.93 11.77
CA LEU A 60 -3.82 11.80 12.67
C LEU A 60 -4.62 10.59 12.17
N MET A 61 -3.93 9.52 11.80
CA MET A 61 -4.57 8.27 11.36
C MET A 61 -3.68 7.08 11.72
N ASP A 62 -4.18 6.22 12.61
CA ASP A 62 -3.61 4.90 12.85
C ASP A 62 -4.40 3.84 12.06
N LEU A 63 -3.80 3.32 10.99
CA LEU A 63 -4.41 2.24 10.19
C LEU A 63 -4.53 0.91 10.97
N GLY A 64 -3.78 0.76 12.07
CA GLY A 64 -3.93 -0.37 12.98
C GLY A 64 -5.13 -0.24 13.92
N ASP A 65 -5.85 0.90 13.93
CA ASP A 65 -7.07 1.13 14.71
C ASP A 65 -8.20 1.59 13.77
N LEU A 66 -9.19 0.72 13.55
CA LEU A 66 -10.30 1.02 12.63
C LEU A 66 -11.12 2.24 13.08
N ASP A 67 -11.22 2.50 14.38
CA ASP A 67 -11.93 3.69 14.88
C ASP A 67 -11.11 4.96 14.63
N SER A 68 -9.78 4.87 14.66
CA SER A 68 -8.90 5.96 14.22
C SER A 68 -9.08 6.26 12.74
N VAL A 69 -9.28 5.25 11.89
CA VAL A 69 -9.53 5.46 10.46
C VAL A 69 -10.84 6.19 10.24
N ARG A 70 -11.92 5.82 10.94
CA ARG A 70 -13.23 6.52 10.86
C ARG A 70 -13.13 7.98 11.25
N ARG A 71 -12.61 8.24 12.46
CA ARG A 71 -12.42 9.62 12.97
C ARG A 71 -11.57 10.47 12.03
N ALA A 72 -10.52 9.88 11.45
CA ALA A 72 -9.67 10.57 10.52
C ALA A 72 -10.41 10.92 9.23
N VAL A 73 -11.20 10.00 8.67
CA VAL A 73 -12.00 10.25 7.46
C VAL A 73 -13.03 11.35 7.67
N ASP A 74 -13.70 11.40 8.82
CA ASP A 74 -14.68 12.45 9.13
C ASP A 74 -14.07 13.85 9.10
N ALA A 75 -12.77 13.98 9.43
CA ALA A 75 -12.04 15.24 9.46
C ALA A 75 -11.40 15.64 8.11
N LEU A 76 -11.53 14.82 7.06
CA LEU A 76 -10.99 15.12 5.73
C LEU A 76 -11.88 16.11 4.95
N PRO A 77 -11.38 16.74 3.87
CA PRO A 77 -12.20 17.54 2.97
C PRO A 77 -13.19 16.69 2.15
N ASP A 78 -14.35 17.24 1.83
CA ASP A 78 -15.45 16.55 1.11
C ASP A 78 -15.06 16.00 -0.27
N ARG A 79 -13.96 16.49 -0.84
CA ARG A 79 -13.47 16.10 -2.16
C ARG A 79 -12.02 15.67 -2.08
N LEU A 80 -11.71 14.56 -2.76
CA LEU A 80 -10.37 14.04 -2.95
C LEU A 80 -10.23 13.56 -4.40
N ASP A 81 -9.05 13.76 -4.97
CA ASP A 81 -8.79 13.39 -6.37
C ASP A 81 -7.98 12.10 -6.44
N ALA A 82 -7.13 11.86 -5.45
CA ALA A 82 -6.39 10.62 -5.35
C ALA A 82 -6.17 10.13 -3.92
N VAL A 83 -6.00 8.81 -3.79
CA VAL A 83 -5.62 8.15 -2.53
C VAL A 83 -4.46 7.19 -2.80
N VAL A 84 -3.40 7.31 -2.00
CA VAL A 84 -2.23 6.44 -2.03
C VAL A 84 -2.15 5.64 -0.72
N CYS A 85 -2.48 4.35 -0.82
CA CYS A 85 -2.33 3.40 0.28
C CYS A 85 -0.88 2.89 0.35
N ASN A 86 0.00 3.67 0.95
CA ASN A 86 1.43 3.41 1.01
C ASN A 86 1.89 2.77 2.33
N ALA A 87 1.29 3.14 3.46
CA ALA A 87 1.74 2.71 4.78
C ALA A 87 1.84 1.19 4.90
N ALA A 88 2.88 0.72 5.58
CA ALA A 88 3.00 -0.69 5.92
C ALA A 88 3.83 -0.89 7.17
N VAL A 89 3.51 -1.96 7.90
CA VAL A 89 4.34 -2.51 8.97
C VAL A 89 4.86 -3.87 8.57
N TYR A 90 6.13 -4.11 8.89
CA TYR A 90 6.79 -5.39 8.73
C TYR A 90 7.56 -5.70 10.00
N LYS A 91 7.15 -6.76 10.70
CA LYS A 91 7.67 -7.12 12.03
C LYS A 91 8.22 -8.56 12.08
N PRO A 92 9.26 -8.90 11.30
CA PRO A 92 9.73 -10.28 11.11
C PRO A 92 10.33 -10.95 12.35
N LYS A 93 10.72 -10.18 13.37
CA LYS A 93 11.31 -10.68 14.62
C LYS A 93 10.26 -11.05 15.68
N LEU A 94 8.98 -10.82 15.42
CA LEU A 94 7.93 -11.19 16.38
C LEU A 94 7.88 -12.72 16.56
N LYS A 95 7.87 -13.15 17.82
CA LYS A 95 7.65 -14.55 18.20
C LYS A 95 6.17 -14.88 18.39
N GLN A 96 5.37 -13.87 18.73
CA GLN A 96 3.93 -13.96 18.94
C GLN A 96 3.26 -12.81 18.18
N PRO A 97 2.01 -12.97 17.71
CA PRO A 97 1.30 -11.91 17.02
C PRO A 97 1.05 -10.73 17.96
N GLU A 98 1.35 -9.53 17.49
CA GLU A 98 0.80 -8.31 18.10
C GLU A 98 -0.62 -8.07 17.56
N ARG A 99 -1.44 -7.36 18.32
CA ARG A 99 -2.86 -7.15 18.00
C ARG A 99 -3.22 -5.68 17.87
N SER A 100 -4.15 -5.37 16.96
CA SER A 100 -4.87 -4.11 16.93
C SER A 100 -5.84 -3.99 18.12
N PRO A 101 -6.39 -2.80 18.41
CA PRO A 101 -7.47 -2.64 19.38
C PRO A 101 -8.70 -3.51 19.08
N GLN A 102 -8.98 -3.77 17.79
CA GLN A 102 -10.07 -4.66 17.37
C GLN A 102 -9.73 -6.17 17.49
N GLY A 103 -8.52 -6.53 17.93
CA GLY A 103 -8.08 -7.90 18.17
C GLY A 103 -7.49 -8.61 16.94
N TYR A 104 -7.25 -7.90 15.84
CA TYR A 104 -6.68 -8.45 14.60
C TYR A 104 -5.16 -8.50 14.65
N GLU A 105 -4.53 -9.48 13.98
CA GLU A 105 -3.06 -9.49 13.84
C GLU A 105 -2.57 -8.19 13.19
N ILE A 106 -1.54 -7.56 13.77
CA ILE A 106 -1.20 -6.17 13.48
C ILE A 106 -0.76 -5.90 12.04
N SER A 107 -0.10 -6.85 11.38
CA SER A 107 0.36 -6.69 9.99
C SER A 107 -0.83 -6.66 9.05
N MET A 108 -1.76 -7.60 9.20
CA MET A 108 -3.00 -7.65 8.43
C MET A 108 -3.94 -6.48 8.75
N ALA A 109 -4.06 -6.12 10.03
CA ALA A 109 -4.85 -4.97 10.47
C ALA A 109 -4.38 -3.67 9.80
N THR A 110 -3.07 -3.39 9.88
CA THR A 110 -2.51 -2.12 9.40
C THR A 110 -2.40 -2.08 7.88
N ASN A 111 -1.88 -3.13 7.26
CA ASN A 111 -1.49 -3.08 5.84
C ASN A 111 -2.68 -3.28 4.90
N HIS A 112 -3.68 -4.05 5.34
CA HIS A 112 -4.85 -4.43 4.55
C HIS A 112 -6.14 -3.88 5.15
N LEU A 113 -6.59 -4.32 6.33
CA LEU A 113 -7.94 -3.98 6.84
C LEU A 113 -8.14 -2.47 7.05
N GLY A 114 -7.16 -1.76 7.60
CA GLY A 114 -7.19 -0.31 7.76
C GLY A 114 -7.28 0.43 6.42
N HIS A 115 -6.50 0.00 5.42
CA HIS A 115 -6.56 0.57 4.08
C HIS A 115 -7.86 0.22 3.35
N PHE A 116 -8.34 -1.01 3.49
CA PHE A 116 -9.60 -1.46 2.94
C PHE A 116 -10.73 -0.56 3.44
N LEU A 117 -10.81 -0.36 4.76
CA LEU A 117 -11.78 0.53 5.36
C LEU A 117 -11.62 1.98 4.87
N LEU A 118 -10.38 2.49 4.85
CA LEU A 118 -10.08 3.83 4.37
C LEU A 118 -10.61 4.05 2.95
N VAL A 119 -10.26 3.16 2.02
CA VAL A 119 -10.69 3.29 0.62
C VAL A 119 -12.22 3.25 0.53
N GLN A 120 -12.88 2.30 1.21
CA GLN A 120 -14.34 2.20 1.18
C GLN A 120 -15.03 3.50 1.64
N GLN A 121 -14.53 4.14 2.69
CA GLN A 121 -15.12 5.40 3.19
C GLN A 121 -14.78 6.63 2.33
N LEU A 122 -13.71 6.56 1.51
CA LEU A 122 -13.32 7.65 0.61
C LEU A 122 -13.93 7.55 -0.78
N LEU A 123 -14.58 6.43 -1.14
CA LEU A 123 -15.17 6.24 -2.48
C LEU A 123 -16.15 7.36 -2.85
N GLY A 124 -17.04 7.76 -1.94
CA GLY A 124 -17.98 8.86 -2.21
C GLY A 124 -17.28 10.19 -2.48
N ARG A 125 -16.18 10.49 -1.78
CA ARG A 125 -15.40 11.73 -1.97
C ARG A 125 -14.65 11.74 -3.29
N LEU A 126 -14.14 10.59 -3.72
CA LEU A 126 -13.54 10.39 -5.04
C LEU A 126 -14.60 10.51 -6.14
N GLN A 127 -15.76 9.89 -5.99
CA GLN A 127 -16.86 10.00 -6.95
C GLN A 127 -17.34 11.44 -7.15
N ASN A 128 -17.41 12.22 -6.05
CA ASN A 128 -17.80 13.63 -6.06
C ASN A 128 -16.72 14.58 -6.60
N SER A 129 -15.50 14.09 -6.85
CA SER A 129 -14.46 14.90 -7.49
C SER A 129 -14.77 15.12 -8.98
N SER A 130 -14.58 16.36 -9.42
CA SER A 130 -14.62 16.76 -10.83
C SER A 130 -13.25 16.67 -11.51
N HIS A 131 -12.23 16.15 -10.83
CA HIS A 131 -10.90 16.00 -11.40
C HIS A 131 -10.93 14.99 -12.57
N PRO A 132 -10.29 15.29 -13.71
CA PRO A 132 -10.35 14.43 -14.89
C PRO A 132 -9.65 13.08 -14.71
N SER A 133 -8.82 12.95 -13.66
CA SER A 133 -8.14 11.70 -13.34
C SER A 133 -8.25 11.41 -11.85
N LYS A 134 -9.22 10.58 -11.47
CA LYS A 134 -9.45 10.14 -10.08
C LYS A 134 -8.74 8.82 -9.85
N ARG A 135 -7.88 8.70 -8.83
CA ARG A 135 -7.03 7.51 -8.68
C ARG A 135 -7.01 6.94 -7.26
N VAL A 136 -7.09 5.62 -7.15
CA VAL A 136 -6.72 4.88 -5.95
C VAL A 136 -5.52 4.01 -6.28
N VAL A 137 -4.42 4.27 -5.58
CA VAL A 137 -3.12 3.67 -5.84
C VAL A 137 -2.68 2.89 -4.60
N ILE A 138 -2.53 1.58 -4.72
CA ILE A 138 -2.18 0.70 -3.60
C ILE A 138 -0.75 0.18 -3.74
N LEU A 139 0.09 0.41 -2.72
CA LEU A 139 1.47 -0.08 -2.74
C LEU A 139 1.50 -1.60 -2.52
N GLY A 140 1.85 -2.29 -3.59
CA GLY A 140 2.06 -3.72 -3.65
C GLY A 140 3.50 -4.12 -3.34
N THR A 141 3.81 -5.36 -3.68
CA THR A 141 5.16 -5.89 -3.57
C THR A 141 5.37 -7.01 -4.58
N VAL A 142 6.55 -7.02 -5.19
CA VAL A 142 7.02 -8.18 -5.97
C VAL A 142 7.00 -9.47 -5.14
N THR A 143 7.17 -9.37 -3.82
CA THR A 143 7.20 -10.54 -2.92
C THR A 143 5.87 -11.29 -2.82
N ALA A 144 4.76 -10.66 -3.22
CA ALA A 144 3.42 -11.25 -3.26
C ALA A 144 3.11 -11.87 -4.63
N ASN A 145 3.82 -11.46 -5.67
CA ASN A 145 3.75 -12.11 -6.98
C ASN A 145 4.74 -13.28 -7.02
N SER A 146 4.25 -14.49 -6.76
CA SER A 146 5.06 -15.71 -6.77
C SER A 146 5.67 -16.04 -8.15
N LYS A 147 5.20 -15.39 -9.22
CA LYS A 147 5.78 -15.52 -10.58
C LYS A 147 7.14 -14.83 -10.70
N GLU A 148 7.49 -13.90 -9.81
CA GLU A 148 8.78 -13.21 -9.83
C GLU A 148 9.84 -13.87 -8.91
N LEU A 149 11.12 -13.74 -9.29
CA LEU A 149 12.27 -14.14 -8.45
C LEU A 149 12.27 -13.40 -7.10
N GLY A 150 11.86 -12.12 -7.07
CA GLY A 150 11.65 -11.38 -5.82
C GLY A 150 10.45 -11.86 -4.99
N GLY A 151 9.54 -12.67 -5.57
CA GLY A 151 8.51 -13.45 -4.87
C GLY A 151 9.09 -14.42 -3.82
N LYS A 152 10.32 -14.89 -4.08
CA LYS A 152 11.00 -15.95 -3.32
C LYS A 152 12.05 -15.44 -2.32
N ILE A 153 12.58 -14.23 -2.51
CA ILE A 153 13.63 -13.60 -1.67
C ILE A 153 13.21 -12.14 -1.45
N PRO A 154 13.17 -11.60 -0.22
CA PRO A 154 13.91 -12.02 0.99
C PRO A 154 13.20 -12.94 1.98
N ILE A 155 11.88 -13.05 1.87
CA ILE A 155 11.08 -13.86 2.79
C ILE A 155 10.83 -15.19 2.06
N PRO A 156 11.32 -16.34 2.56
CA PRO A 156 11.27 -17.61 1.81
C PRO A 156 9.86 -18.17 1.63
N ALA A 157 8.97 -17.94 2.61
CA ALA A 157 7.60 -18.44 2.55
C ALA A 157 6.78 -17.63 1.54
N PRO A 158 6.11 -18.24 0.54
CA PRO A 158 5.22 -17.53 -0.36
C PRO A 158 3.98 -17.00 0.38
N ALA A 159 3.35 -15.96 -0.18
CA ALA A 159 2.01 -15.54 0.26
C ALA A 159 1.01 -16.70 0.04
N ASP A 160 0.14 -16.94 1.01
CA ASP A 160 -0.85 -18.02 0.92
C ASP A 160 -2.04 -17.76 1.85
N LEU A 161 -3.14 -17.29 1.29
CA LEU A 161 -4.36 -17.02 2.06
C LEU A 161 -5.10 -18.31 2.47
N GLY A 162 -4.69 -19.47 1.95
CA GLY A 162 -5.32 -20.75 2.21
C GLY A 162 -6.80 -20.72 1.84
N ASP A 163 -7.63 -21.34 2.67
CA ASP A 163 -9.08 -21.40 2.53
C ASP A 163 -9.80 -20.20 3.18
N LEU A 164 -9.05 -19.17 3.64
CA LEU A 164 -9.58 -18.01 4.37
C LEU A 164 -10.36 -18.34 5.66
N SER A 165 -10.22 -19.55 6.20
CA SER A 165 -10.93 -20.00 7.42
C SER A 165 -10.70 -19.08 8.63
N GLY A 166 -9.51 -18.48 8.73
CA GLY A 166 -9.20 -17.51 9.78
C GLY A 166 -9.96 -16.19 9.63
N PHE A 167 -10.17 -15.71 8.40
CA PHE A 167 -11.04 -14.55 8.14
C PHE A 167 -12.51 -14.89 8.38
N GLU A 168 -12.94 -16.07 7.95
CA GLU A 168 -14.31 -16.55 8.11
C GLU A 168 -14.71 -16.68 9.59
N ALA A 169 -13.80 -17.16 10.44
CA ALA A 169 -13.97 -17.22 11.89
C ALA A 169 -13.79 -15.87 12.61
N GLY A 170 -13.73 -14.75 11.87
CA GLY A 170 -13.74 -13.39 12.42
C GLY A 170 -12.36 -12.82 12.76
N PHE A 171 -11.28 -13.55 12.50
CA PHE A 171 -9.87 -13.10 12.59
C PHE A 171 -9.42 -12.50 13.93
N LYS A 172 -10.17 -12.73 15.01
CA LYS A 172 -9.81 -12.31 16.37
C LYS A 172 -8.96 -13.37 17.06
N ASP A 173 -8.33 -12.98 18.16
CA ASP A 173 -7.56 -13.90 19.00
C ASP A 173 -8.35 -15.18 19.31
N PRO A 174 -7.74 -16.39 19.17
CA PRO A 174 -6.31 -16.67 18.92
C PRO A 174 -5.87 -16.67 17.45
N ILE A 175 -6.76 -16.42 16.49
CA ILE A 175 -6.47 -16.50 15.04
C ILE A 175 -5.49 -15.41 14.62
N ALA A 176 -4.39 -15.76 13.93
CA ALA A 176 -3.34 -14.80 13.56
C ALA A 176 -2.95 -14.80 12.08
N MET A 177 -3.52 -15.69 11.27
CA MET A 177 -3.29 -15.79 9.83
C MET A 177 -4.64 -15.92 9.11
N ALA A 178 -4.76 -15.37 7.89
CA ALA A 178 -6.01 -15.42 7.13
C ALA A 178 -6.49 -16.87 6.88
N SER A 179 -5.55 -17.80 6.74
CA SER A 179 -5.79 -19.24 6.57
C SER A 179 -6.05 -20.01 7.88
N GLY A 180 -6.17 -19.34 9.02
CA GLY A 180 -6.32 -20.00 10.33
C GLY A 180 -5.07 -20.72 10.85
N LYS A 181 -4.01 -20.85 10.04
CA LYS A 181 -2.76 -21.52 10.40
C LYS A 181 -1.95 -20.75 11.46
N ALA A 182 -0.95 -21.43 12.03
CA ALA A 182 -0.03 -20.85 13.01
C ALA A 182 0.67 -19.58 12.50
N PHE A 183 0.85 -18.62 13.40
CA PHE A 183 1.46 -17.31 13.10
C PHE A 183 2.87 -17.46 12.53
N LYS A 184 3.13 -16.75 11.43
CA LYS A 184 4.47 -16.59 10.84
C LYS A 184 4.62 -15.11 10.43
N PRO A 185 5.47 -14.31 11.11
CA PRO A 185 5.47 -12.85 10.95
C PRO A 185 5.84 -12.38 9.54
N GLY A 186 6.81 -13.04 8.90
CA GLY A 186 7.15 -12.76 7.51
C GLY A 186 6.04 -13.10 6.53
N LYS A 187 5.30 -14.18 6.80
CA LYS A 187 4.17 -14.60 5.99
C LYS A 187 2.96 -13.67 6.20
N ALA A 188 2.69 -13.23 7.42
CA ALA A 188 1.60 -12.29 7.72
C ALA A 188 1.73 -10.99 6.91
N TYR A 189 2.94 -10.45 6.81
CA TYR A 189 3.24 -9.32 5.92
C TYR A 189 2.92 -9.64 4.45
N LYS A 190 3.40 -10.77 3.93
CA LYS A 190 3.13 -11.16 2.54
C LYS A 190 1.65 -11.38 2.25
N ASP A 191 0.95 -12.07 3.15
CA ASP A 191 -0.49 -12.30 3.04
C ASP A 191 -1.24 -10.96 3.01
N SER A 192 -0.87 -10.00 3.86
CA SER A 192 -1.47 -8.66 3.83
C SER A 192 -1.25 -7.92 2.51
N LYS A 193 -0.07 -8.09 1.89
CA LYS A 193 0.22 -7.50 0.58
C LYS A 193 -0.48 -8.22 -0.56
N LEU A 194 -0.68 -9.53 -0.47
CA LEU A 194 -1.52 -10.27 -1.41
C LEU A 194 -2.98 -9.79 -1.32
N CYS A 195 -3.52 -9.58 -0.12
CA CYS A 195 -4.85 -8.98 0.05
C CYS A 195 -4.95 -7.59 -0.61
N ASN A 196 -3.90 -6.75 -0.54
CA ASN A 196 -3.86 -5.45 -1.22
C ASN A 196 -3.94 -5.59 -2.76
N MET A 197 -3.26 -6.58 -3.34
CA MET A 197 -3.32 -6.83 -4.78
C MET A 197 -4.71 -7.30 -5.20
N ILE A 198 -5.28 -8.24 -4.46
CA ILE A 198 -6.65 -8.71 -4.67
C ILE A 198 -7.66 -7.56 -4.54
N THR A 199 -7.52 -6.72 -3.51
CA THR A 199 -8.40 -5.57 -3.29
C THR A 199 -8.36 -4.58 -4.45
N THR A 200 -7.18 -4.38 -5.06
CA THR A 200 -7.06 -3.52 -6.24
C THR A 200 -7.88 -4.08 -7.41
N GLN A 201 -7.81 -5.39 -7.64
CA GLN A 201 -8.57 -6.06 -8.70
C GLN A 201 -10.08 -6.00 -8.43
N GLU A 202 -10.50 -6.27 -7.20
CA GLU A 202 -11.91 -6.19 -6.82
C GLU A 202 -12.46 -4.76 -6.93
N LEU A 203 -11.70 -3.74 -6.53
CA LEU A 203 -12.09 -2.34 -6.72
C LEU A 203 -12.28 -2.01 -8.21
N HIS A 204 -11.34 -2.44 -9.06
CA HIS A 204 -11.44 -2.25 -10.50
C HIS A 204 -12.69 -2.95 -11.07
N GLN A 205 -12.84 -4.25 -10.83
CA GLN A 205 -13.94 -5.06 -11.37
C GLN A 205 -15.31 -4.55 -10.91
N ARG A 206 -15.42 -4.11 -9.66
CA ARG A 206 -16.71 -3.69 -9.08
C ARG A 206 -17.07 -2.25 -9.40
N LEU A 207 -16.09 -1.34 -9.53
CA LEU A 207 -16.36 0.10 -9.48
C LEU A 207 -15.80 0.90 -10.66
N HIS A 208 -14.83 0.39 -11.42
CA HIS A 208 -14.17 1.20 -12.44
C HIS A 208 -15.14 1.70 -13.52
N GLN A 209 -15.95 0.79 -14.08
CA GLN A 209 -16.90 1.10 -15.14
C GLN A 209 -17.97 2.11 -14.71
N GLU A 210 -18.43 2.03 -13.46
CA GLU A 210 -19.48 2.91 -12.93
C GLU A 210 -18.93 4.29 -12.53
N THR A 211 -17.73 4.34 -11.94
CA THR A 211 -17.22 5.55 -11.27
C THR A 211 -16.20 6.33 -12.09
N GLY A 212 -15.59 5.69 -13.10
CA GLY A 212 -14.45 6.20 -13.84
C GLY A 212 -13.18 6.39 -12.99
N ILE A 213 -13.16 5.89 -11.75
CA ILE A 213 -11.97 5.94 -10.89
C ILE A 213 -10.97 4.89 -11.38
N THR A 214 -9.71 5.28 -11.54
CA THR A 214 -8.62 4.35 -11.84
C THR A 214 -8.16 3.68 -10.55
N PHE A 215 -8.26 2.36 -10.49
CA PHE A 215 -7.74 1.54 -9.40
C PHE A 215 -6.50 0.81 -9.89
N SER A 216 -5.34 1.11 -9.31
CA SER A 216 -4.09 0.45 -9.69
C SER A 216 -3.27 0.12 -8.46
N SER A 217 -2.36 -0.82 -8.65
CA SER A 217 -1.33 -1.12 -7.67
C SER A 217 0.03 -0.81 -8.26
N LEU A 218 1.02 -0.54 -7.41
CA LEU A 218 2.38 -0.40 -7.90
C LEU A 218 3.42 -1.07 -7.01
N TYR A 219 4.51 -1.46 -7.65
CA TYR A 219 5.79 -1.73 -7.02
C TYR A 219 6.83 -0.73 -7.54
N PRO A 220 7.28 0.24 -6.72
CA PRO A 220 8.15 1.31 -7.18
C PRO A 220 9.62 0.89 -7.34
N GLY A 221 9.96 -0.39 -7.15
CA GLY A 221 11.34 -0.88 -6.99
C GLY A 221 11.67 -1.19 -5.54
N CYS A 222 12.81 -1.81 -5.28
CA CYS A 222 13.18 -2.14 -3.92
C CYS A 222 13.96 -1.02 -3.24
N VAL A 223 13.34 -0.47 -2.20
CA VAL A 223 13.87 0.61 -1.37
C VAL A 223 14.49 -0.03 -0.12
N ALA A 224 15.65 -0.66 -0.32
CA ALA A 224 16.29 -1.52 0.68
C ALA A 224 16.78 -0.73 1.92
N ASP A 225 17.02 0.57 1.76
CA ASP A 225 17.39 1.54 2.79
C ASP A 225 16.17 2.09 3.57
N SER A 226 14.95 1.71 3.19
CA SER A 226 13.74 2.21 3.87
C SER A 226 13.62 1.68 5.30
N PRO A 227 13.04 2.47 6.22
CA PRO A 227 12.75 2.02 7.58
C PRO A 227 11.78 0.84 7.68
N LEU A 228 11.15 0.39 6.59
CA LEU A 228 10.32 -0.82 6.58
C LEU A 228 11.12 -2.05 7.06
N PHE A 229 12.40 -2.12 6.71
CA PHE A 229 13.28 -3.24 7.07
C PHE A 229 14.02 -3.05 8.40
N ARG A 230 13.74 -1.97 9.16
CA ARG A 230 14.43 -1.66 10.43
C ARG A 230 14.39 -2.80 11.46
N ASN A 231 13.34 -3.61 11.41
CA ASN A 231 13.12 -4.74 12.31
C ASN A 231 13.66 -6.09 11.78
N THR A 232 14.31 -6.13 10.61
CA THR A 232 14.96 -7.35 10.09
C THR A 232 16.30 -7.64 10.81
N PRO A 233 16.87 -8.86 10.72
CA PRO A 233 18.21 -9.14 11.23
C PRO A 233 19.28 -8.21 10.64
N LYS A 234 20.34 -7.86 11.39
CA LYS A 234 21.40 -6.95 10.89
C LYS A 234 22.07 -7.46 9.62
N ALA A 235 22.33 -8.77 9.55
CA ALA A 235 22.87 -9.41 8.35
C ALA A 235 21.95 -9.22 7.13
N PHE A 236 20.63 -9.20 7.34
CA PHE A 236 19.68 -8.89 6.28
C PHE A 236 19.83 -7.45 5.81
N GLN A 237 19.92 -6.49 6.74
CA GLN A 237 20.04 -5.06 6.43
C GLN A 237 21.33 -4.71 5.68
N THR A 238 22.40 -5.51 5.81
CA THR A 238 23.66 -5.29 5.09
C THR A 238 23.74 -6.07 3.78
N ILE A 239 23.34 -7.35 3.77
CA ILE A 239 23.47 -8.23 2.61
C ILE A 239 22.39 -7.96 1.57
N PHE A 240 21.15 -7.69 1.99
CA PHE A 240 20.03 -7.53 1.07
C PHE A 240 20.14 -6.29 0.17
N PRO A 241 20.50 -5.09 0.68
CA PRO A 241 20.73 -3.94 -0.21
C PRO A 241 21.87 -4.19 -1.20
N TRP A 242 22.98 -4.80 -0.76
CA TRP A 242 24.10 -5.16 -1.64
C TRP A 242 23.64 -6.14 -2.73
N PHE A 243 22.91 -7.19 -2.36
CA PHE A 243 22.38 -8.18 -3.29
C PHE A 243 21.43 -7.55 -4.30
N GLN A 244 20.53 -6.66 -3.87
CA GLN A 244 19.60 -6.02 -4.79
C GLN A 244 20.25 -5.00 -5.71
N LYS A 245 21.26 -4.28 -5.21
CA LYS A 245 22.03 -3.33 -6.00
C LYS A 245 22.88 -4.03 -7.05
N ASN A 246 23.53 -5.13 -6.69
CA ASN A 246 24.57 -5.74 -7.51
C ASN A 246 24.14 -7.00 -8.25
N ILE A 247 23.09 -7.71 -7.80
CA ILE A 247 22.63 -8.97 -8.39
C ILE A 247 21.29 -8.81 -9.08
N THR A 248 20.26 -8.32 -8.37
CA THR A 248 18.91 -8.22 -8.98
C THR A 248 18.69 -6.92 -9.74
N GLY A 249 19.58 -5.93 -9.63
CA GLY A 249 19.41 -4.60 -10.23
C GLY A 249 18.08 -3.91 -9.84
N GLY A 250 17.48 -4.33 -8.71
CA GLY A 250 16.14 -3.92 -8.29
C GLY A 250 16.14 -2.77 -7.29
N TYR A 251 17.32 -2.36 -6.81
CA TYR A 251 17.48 -1.26 -5.87
C TYR A 251 17.07 0.07 -6.50
N VAL A 252 16.34 0.88 -5.74
CA VAL A 252 16.06 2.28 -6.08
C VAL A 252 16.19 3.17 -4.85
N THR A 253 16.53 4.44 -5.09
CA THR A 253 16.52 5.46 -4.04
C THR A 253 15.09 5.75 -3.59
N GLN A 254 14.94 6.22 -2.35
CA GLN A 254 13.64 6.66 -1.83
C GLN A 254 13.02 7.77 -2.69
N ALA A 255 13.85 8.70 -3.19
CA ALA A 255 13.41 9.78 -4.08
C ALA A 255 12.81 9.23 -5.39
N LEU A 256 13.54 8.34 -6.09
CA LEU A 256 13.04 7.73 -7.33
C LEU A 256 11.77 6.90 -7.10
N ALA A 257 11.68 6.19 -5.97
CA ALA A 257 10.46 5.47 -5.63
C ALA A 257 9.28 6.41 -5.37
N GLY A 258 9.53 7.56 -4.73
CA GLY A 258 8.54 8.63 -4.55
C GLY A 258 8.09 9.24 -5.87
N ASP A 259 9.03 9.52 -6.78
CA ASP A 259 8.72 10.01 -8.12
C ASP A 259 7.84 9.04 -8.90
N ARG A 260 8.12 7.73 -8.84
CA ARG A 260 7.28 6.70 -9.47
C ARG A 260 5.86 6.68 -8.91
N VAL A 261 5.69 6.85 -7.60
CA VAL A 261 4.35 7.01 -7.01
C VAL A 261 3.68 8.26 -7.57
N ALA A 262 4.38 9.40 -7.63
CA ALA A 262 3.84 10.63 -8.19
C ALA A 262 3.44 10.49 -9.68
N GLN A 263 4.22 9.76 -10.48
CA GLN A 263 3.89 9.42 -11.86
C GLN A 263 2.59 8.60 -11.95
N VAL A 264 2.45 7.55 -11.15
CA VAL A 264 1.23 6.72 -11.12
C VAL A 264 0.01 7.50 -10.65
N VAL A 265 0.18 8.53 -9.81
CA VAL A 265 -0.91 9.40 -9.36
C VAL A 265 -1.29 10.46 -10.39
N ALA A 266 -0.32 11.08 -11.06
CA ALA A 266 -0.56 12.29 -11.84
C ALA A 266 -0.45 12.09 -13.36
N ASP A 267 0.40 11.20 -13.85
CA ASP A 267 0.77 11.20 -15.26
C ASP A 267 -0.28 10.44 -16.10
N PRO A 268 -0.68 10.96 -17.28
CA PRO A 268 -1.69 10.33 -18.14
C PRO A 268 -1.34 8.90 -18.57
N ASP A 269 -0.06 8.60 -18.74
CA ASP A 269 0.45 7.28 -19.14
C ASP A 269 0.11 6.16 -18.14
N PHE A 270 -0.32 6.52 -16.92
CA PHE A 270 -0.71 5.61 -15.86
C PHE A 270 -2.22 5.60 -15.57
N ALA A 271 -3.05 6.06 -16.53
CA ALA A 271 -4.51 6.13 -16.38
C ALA A 271 -5.21 4.77 -16.45
N GLU A 272 -4.54 3.72 -16.93
CA GLU A 272 -5.10 2.37 -17.02
C GLU A 272 -5.45 1.82 -15.63
N SER A 273 -6.66 1.27 -15.49
CA SER A 273 -7.18 0.67 -14.26
C SER A 273 -7.04 -0.85 -14.30
N GLY A 274 -7.02 -1.49 -13.13
CA GLY A 274 -6.92 -2.94 -13.01
C GLY A 274 -5.50 -3.47 -13.16
N VAL A 275 -4.50 -2.59 -13.29
CA VAL A 275 -3.12 -2.97 -13.56
C VAL A 275 -2.22 -2.93 -12.32
N HIS A 276 -1.12 -3.68 -12.41
CA HIS A 276 -0.01 -3.63 -11.48
C HIS A 276 1.21 -3.00 -12.14
N TRP A 277 1.48 -1.73 -11.82
CA TRP A 277 2.64 -1.01 -12.34
C TRP A 277 3.92 -1.49 -11.65
N SER A 278 4.87 -2.01 -12.44
CA SER A 278 6.17 -2.44 -11.94
C SER A 278 7.30 -1.83 -12.77
N TRP A 279 8.44 -1.64 -12.12
CA TRP A 279 9.70 -1.21 -12.74
C TRP A 279 10.76 -2.33 -12.76
N GLY A 280 10.35 -3.58 -12.50
CA GLY A 280 11.09 -4.83 -12.74
C GLY A 280 12.33 -5.12 -11.87
N ASN A 281 12.75 -6.40 -11.89
CA ASN A 281 14.06 -6.93 -11.42
C ASN A 281 15.14 -6.93 -12.52
N ARG A 282 14.92 -6.13 -13.57
CA ARG A 282 15.83 -5.93 -14.70
C ARG A 282 15.70 -4.48 -15.09
N GLN A 283 16.16 -3.58 -14.23
CA GLN A 283 16.45 -2.22 -14.65
C GLN A 283 17.56 -2.29 -15.71
N LYS A 284 17.17 -2.53 -16.96
CA LYS A 284 17.93 -1.99 -18.07
C LYS A 284 17.93 -0.48 -17.84
N LYS A 285 19.04 0.17 -18.17
CA LYS A 285 19.25 1.60 -17.95
C LYS A 285 18.12 2.48 -18.54
N ASP A 286 17.28 1.91 -19.42
CA ASP A 286 16.14 2.50 -20.12
C ASP A 286 14.84 1.64 -20.06
N GLY A 287 14.69 0.78 -19.04
CA GLY A 287 13.50 -0.08 -18.90
C GLY A 287 12.21 0.71 -18.64
N GLN A 288 11.24 0.60 -19.54
CA GLN A 288 9.91 1.21 -19.39
C GLN A 288 9.07 0.47 -18.32
N GLN A 289 8.15 1.21 -17.70
CA GLN A 289 7.10 0.64 -16.86
C GLN A 289 6.28 -0.39 -17.64
N PHE A 290 5.75 -1.39 -16.94
CA PHE A 290 4.87 -2.37 -17.56
C PHE A 290 3.79 -2.83 -16.59
N SER A 291 2.64 -3.22 -17.14
CA SER A 291 1.60 -3.93 -16.42
C SER A 291 2.08 -5.35 -16.16
N GLN A 292 2.43 -5.65 -14.91
CA GLN A 292 2.93 -6.94 -14.50
C GLN A 292 1.78 -7.92 -14.27
N GLU A 293 1.83 -9.06 -14.95
CA GLU A 293 0.87 -10.14 -14.75
C GLU A 293 0.89 -10.59 -13.28
N LEU A 294 -0.29 -10.66 -12.68
CA LEU A 294 -0.47 -11.07 -11.29
C LEU A 294 -0.36 -12.60 -11.14
N SER A 295 -0.12 -13.05 -9.91
CA SER A 295 -0.11 -14.49 -9.59
C SER A 295 -1.51 -15.08 -9.68
N GLU A 296 -1.62 -16.37 -10.01
CA GLU A 296 -2.92 -17.06 -10.11
C GLU A 296 -3.76 -16.87 -8.84
N LYS A 297 -3.12 -16.89 -7.66
CA LYS A 297 -3.78 -16.65 -6.37
C LYS A 297 -4.34 -15.23 -6.21
N ALA A 298 -3.71 -14.24 -6.84
CA ALA A 298 -4.19 -12.86 -6.80
C ALA A 298 -5.31 -12.60 -7.82
N THR A 299 -5.45 -13.47 -8.81
CA THR A 299 -6.45 -13.37 -9.89
C THR A 299 -7.54 -14.43 -9.80
N ASP A 300 -7.48 -15.33 -8.82
CA ASP A 300 -8.50 -16.36 -8.60
C ASP A 300 -9.83 -15.70 -8.19
N PRO A 301 -10.90 -15.80 -9.01
CA PRO A 301 -12.14 -15.05 -8.77
C PRO A 301 -12.84 -15.42 -7.46
N GLU A 302 -12.79 -16.70 -7.07
CA GLU A 302 -13.42 -17.17 -5.83
C GLU A 302 -12.69 -16.59 -4.61
N THR A 303 -11.37 -16.74 -4.55
CA THR A 303 -10.54 -16.16 -3.50
C THR A 303 -10.72 -14.64 -3.44
N ALA A 304 -10.74 -13.96 -4.59
CA ALA A 304 -10.87 -12.50 -4.64
C ALA A 304 -12.20 -12.01 -4.03
N SER A 305 -13.31 -12.62 -4.44
CA SER A 305 -14.64 -12.34 -3.91
C SER A 305 -14.76 -12.65 -2.41
N ARG A 306 -14.14 -13.75 -1.94
CA ARG A 306 -14.10 -14.11 -0.52
C ARG A 306 -13.26 -13.13 0.29
N VAL A 307 -12.09 -12.73 -0.19
CA VAL A 307 -11.26 -11.69 0.46
C VAL A 307 -12.05 -10.39 0.60
N TRP A 308 -12.74 -9.95 -0.45
CA TRP A 308 -13.55 -8.73 -0.43
C TRP A 308 -14.66 -8.80 0.62
N SER A 309 -15.51 -9.82 0.54
CA SER A 309 -16.68 -9.98 1.42
C SER A 309 -16.30 -10.15 2.88
N LEU A 310 -15.29 -10.98 3.17
CA LEU A 310 -14.79 -11.17 4.52
C LEU A 310 -14.12 -9.90 5.05
N SER A 311 -13.37 -9.18 4.21
CA SER A 311 -12.78 -7.89 4.63
C SER A 311 -13.86 -6.88 4.99
N LYS A 312 -14.95 -6.76 4.19
CA LYS A 312 -16.10 -5.91 4.53
C LYS A 312 -16.67 -6.25 5.90
N ARG A 313 -16.89 -7.55 6.19
CA ARG A 313 -17.39 -8.00 7.50
C ARG A 313 -16.43 -7.64 8.63
N LEU A 314 -15.13 -7.91 8.46
CA LEU A 314 -14.10 -7.64 9.47
C LEU A 314 -13.94 -6.15 9.76
N VAL A 315 -14.17 -5.27 8.78
CA VAL A 315 -14.14 -3.82 9.01
C VAL A 315 -15.50 -3.22 9.36
N GLY A 316 -16.53 -4.03 9.63
CA GLY A 316 -17.86 -3.55 10.03
C GLY A 316 -18.63 -2.81 8.92
N LEU A 317 -18.44 -3.22 7.66
CA LEU A 317 -19.16 -2.70 6.49
C LEU A 317 -20.07 -3.76 5.82
N GLY A 318 -20.23 -4.92 6.45
CA GLY A 318 -21.02 -6.05 5.96
C GLY A 318 -22.22 -6.34 6.83
#